data_AF-A0A8C4SBF0-F1
#
_entry.id   AF-A0A8C4SBF0-F1
#
_cell.length_a   1.000
_cell.length_b   1.000
_cell.length_c   1.000
_cell.angle_alpha   90.00
_cell.angle_beta   90.00
_cell.angle_gamma   90.00
#
_symmetry.space_group_name_H-M   'P 1'
#
loop_
_entity.id
_entity.type
_entity.pdbx_description
1 polymer ?
#
loop_
_entity_poly.entity_id
_entity_poly.type
_entity_poly.pdbx_seq_one_letter_code
_entity_poly.pdbx_strand_id
1 'polypeptide(L)'
;MLTHVVSSEVLQWVTSWIKMGSSKHFRWCQHAQDVCARVNAHVCLSPLLYVVFSLQVHTLWYMSIKPPEAKTSVLQFAAWGPLGNQLVYIFESNIYYQQDTSSSALRLTSTGRDGIVLNGVSDWLYEEEVLQTYIAHWWSSDGARLAYLMINNTATPIMEIPQFLGGVYPVSTHYPYPKAGQPLPSVKLFVVNLYGPAHTLELISPDDFRNRWDCYIPMVMWISSTRLAVRWLNRAQNMSVLTICEATTGACVEVSALDTWLIKQQEAPLFQQDGSVFFLTIPAKQGARGEFHHVAMLSAQPGSSPAPLRFLTSGDWDVTSLCALDEARGKMYLMLPSKVPSVAIPDVLCVHSANTMGGFHRSCLTCDLVANCSFFTAKFSPNKSYFMLRCEDKLCFVFSGFILLEDNQILKEALEVKRLPLTKFQTIPGEGYELPHRSVSLLLFPSDGTPGSQSVTDHFQLDWTTALSSSAGVVVAQLDGRGGGNRAAAFSERYLGLPSKEESLYAVSVATGPLVIISFSLAAKVHFQHSAELLHHLILVEANYTLQVYPDEGHALQSERSRQHLQHTLHRSQLCPRDLDELILKSPSDPLH
;
A
#
# COMPACT_ATOMS: atom_id res chain seq x y z
N MET A 1 -25.97 19.51 -18.14
CA MET A 1 -26.47 20.78 -17.57
C MET A 1 -26.36 20.70 -16.06
N LEU A 2 -25.84 21.77 -15.44
CA LEU A 2 -25.64 22.04 -14.00
C LEU A 2 -24.53 21.21 -13.32
N THR A 3 -23.23 21.53 -13.46
CA THR A 3 -22.42 22.55 -12.73
C THR A 3 -22.67 22.60 -11.22
N HIS A 4 -21.65 22.27 -10.40
CA HIS A 4 -21.29 23.07 -9.21
C HIS A 4 -19.80 22.87 -8.88
N VAL A 5 -19.05 23.95 -9.09
CA VAL A 5 -17.70 24.24 -8.60
C VAL A 5 -17.84 24.60 -7.13
N VAL A 6 -16.96 24.08 -6.26
CA VAL A 6 -16.95 24.42 -4.84
C VAL A 6 -15.62 25.11 -4.53
N SER A 7 -15.72 26.38 -4.10
CA SER A 7 -14.63 27.26 -3.66
C SER A 7 -14.27 27.05 -2.19
N SER A 8 -13.08 27.49 -1.82
CA SER A 8 -12.36 27.33 -0.54
C SER A 8 -13.00 27.95 0.71
N GLU A 9 -14.27 28.36 0.68
CA GLU A 9 -15.02 28.70 1.90
C GLU A 9 -15.66 27.44 2.53
N VAL A 10 -15.75 26.31 1.82
CA VAL A 10 -16.52 25.12 2.25
C VAL A 10 -15.91 24.32 3.42
N LEU A 11 -14.64 24.54 3.80
CA LEU A 11 -14.07 23.87 4.98
C LEU A 11 -14.58 24.44 6.33
N GLN A 12 -15.01 25.71 6.39
CA GLN A 12 -15.68 26.26 7.58
C GLN A 12 -17.20 26.04 7.59
N TRP A 13 -17.78 25.57 6.47
CA TRP A 13 -19.20 25.24 6.36
C TRP A 13 -19.55 23.84 6.88
N VAL A 14 -18.62 22.89 7.04
CA VAL A 14 -18.94 21.55 7.59
C VAL A 14 -19.48 21.62 9.03
N THR A 15 -19.13 22.65 9.78
CA THR A 15 -19.70 22.93 11.12
C THR A 15 -21.03 23.71 11.09
N SER A 16 -21.49 24.21 9.94
CA SER A 16 -22.67 25.09 9.83
C SER A 16 -23.72 24.66 8.77
N TRP A 17 -23.44 23.68 7.90
CA TRP A 17 -24.33 23.24 6.79
C TRP A 17 -25.47 22.29 7.16
N ILE A 18 -25.96 22.44 8.38
CA ILE A 18 -27.39 22.25 8.65
C ILE A 18 -28.10 23.46 8.05
N LYS A 19 -28.32 23.47 6.72
CA LYS A 19 -29.44 24.15 6.03
C LYS A 19 -29.26 24.10 4.52
N MET A 20 -30.14 23.29 3.91
CA MET A 20 -30.74 23.47 2.59
C MET A 20 -29.91 23.12 1.34
N GLY A 21 -30.40 22.11 0.60
CA GLY A 21 -30.54 22.30 -0.86
C GLY A 21 -30.08 21.20 -1.82
N SER A 22 -30.81 20.08 -1.83
CA SER A 22 -31.16 19.27 -3.03
C SER A 22 -30.15 18.31 -3.70
N SER A 23 -30.75 17.21 -4.18
CA SER A 23 -30.24 16.08 -4.96
C SER A 23 -29.70 14.87 -4.18
N LYS A 24 -30.37 13.74 -4.44
CA LYS A 24 -30.35 12.47 -3.72
C LYS A 24 -28.98 11.79 -3.83
N HIS A 25 -28.46 11.22 -2.75
CA HIS A 25 -27.62 10.00 -2.62
C HIS A 25 -27.32 9.75 -1.13
N PHE A 26 -27.22 8.49 -0.66
CA PHE A 26 -26.70 8.16 0.67
C PHE A 26 -25.17 8.03 0.56
N ARG A 27 -24.39 8.48 1.56
CA ARG A 27 -22.92 8.34 1.56
C ARG A 27 -22.41 7.93 2.94
N TRP A 28 -21.39 7.07 2.96
CA TRP A 28 -20.61 6.79 4.16
C TRP A 28 -19.82 8.04 4.58
N CYS A 29 -19.72 8.28 5.88
CA CYS A 29 -18.64 9.12 6.41
C CYS A 29 -17.37 8.27 6.38
N GLN A 30 -16.69 8.26 5.23
CA GLN A 30 -15.51 7.44 4.94
C GLN A 30 -14.23 8.09 5.49
N HIS A 31 -14.29 8.68 6.69
CA HIS A 31 -13.13 9.32 7.33
C HIS A 31 -12.30 8.35 8.18
N ALA A 32 -12.79 7.13 8.42
CA ALA A 32 -12.01 6.08 9.09
C ALA A 32 -11.12 5.27 8.12
N GLN A 33 -11.49 5.18 6.83
CA GLN A 33 -10.76 4.36 5.86
C GLN A 33 -9.50 5.04 5.31
N ASP A 34 -9.49 6.36 5.13
CA ASP A 34 -8.25 7.08 4.78
C ASP A 34 -7.28 7.21 5.97
N VAL A 35 -7.76 7.08 7.21
CA VAL A 35 -6.92 7.05 8.41
C VAL A 35 -6.34 5.65 8.65
N CYS A 36 -7.12 4.58 8.45
CA CYS A 36 -6.61 3.20 8.54
C CYS A 36 -5.78 2.76 7.32
N ALA A 37 -5.93 3.40 6.15
CA ALA A 37 -5.10 3.11 4.97
C ALA A 37 -3.80 3.94 4.93
N ARG A 38 -3.71 5.05 5.68
CA ARG A 38 -2.46 5.85 5.81
C ARG A 38 -1.66 5.54 7.07
N VAL A 39 -2.30 4.92 8.06
CA VAL A 39 -1.63 4.35 9.22
C VAL A 39 -1.65 2.86 8.96
N ASN A 40 -0.51 2.22 8.69
CA ASN A 40 -0.34 0.76 8.65
C ASN A 40 -0.83 0.14 9.98
N ALA A 41 -2.14 0.07 10.15
CA ALA A 41 -2.81 -0.31 11.37
C ALA A 41 -3.17 -1.78 11.24
N HIS A 42 -2.24 -2.63 11.66
CA HIS A 42 -2.45 -4.06 11.82
C HIS A 42 -3.76 -4.33 12.56
N VAL A 43 -4.51 -5.29 12.00
CA VAL A 43 -5.72 -5.90 12.53
C VAL A 43 -6.63 -4.88 13.22
N CYS A 44 -7.63 -4.39 12.51
CA CYS A 44 -8.81 -3.78 13.15
C CYS A 44 -9.54 -4.83 14.02
N LEU A 45 -8.93 -5.20 15.16
CA LEU A 45 -9.56 -5.83 16.31
C LEU A 45 -10.33 -4.77 17.13
N SER A 46 -10.21 -3.49 16.78
CA SER A 46 -11.06 -2.46 17.36
C SER A 46 -12.49 -2.68 16.87
N PRO A 47 -13.47 -2.68 17.79
CA PRO A 47 -14.84 -2.93 17.41
C PRO A 47 -15.38 -1.80 16.53
N LEU A 48 -15.44 -2.04 15.22
CA LEU A 48 -15.96 -1.05 14.28
C LEU A 48 -17.49 -1.06 14.32
N LEU A 49 -18.05 0.00 14.90
CA LEU A 49 -19.47 0.29 14.83
C LEU A 49 -19.76 1.03 13.53
N TYR A 50 -20.58 0.39 12.70
CA TYR A 50 -20.97 0.89 11.39
C TYR A 50 -22.38 1.48 11.46
N VAL A 51 -22.53 2.73 11.02
CA VAL A 51 -23.78 3.49 11.05
C VAL A 51 -24.10 4.04 9.66
N VAL A 52 -25.33 3.83 9.21
CA VAL A 52 -25.84 4.40 7.96
C VAL A 52 -26.54 5.72 8.23
N PHE A 53 -26.20 6.76 7.46
CA PHE A 53 -26.82 8.08 7.54
C PHE A 53 -27.59 8.43 6.27
N SER A 54 -28.83 8.89 6.45
CA SER A 54 -29.64 9.46 5.37
C SER A 54 -29.27 10.92 5.13
N LEU A 55 -28.92 11.26 3.89
CA LEU A 55 -28.68 12.64 3.47
C LEU A 55 -29.96 13.35 3.00
N GLN A 56 -31.10 12.63 2.91
CA GLN A 56 -32.36 13.14 2.38
C GLN A 56 -33.22 13.83 3.44
N VAL A 57 -33.15 13.38 4.68
CA VAL A 57 -33.90 13.94 5.80
C VAL A 57 -32.87 14.67 6.64
N HIS A 58 -33.07 15.93 7.01
CA HIS A 58 -32.23 16.64 7.99
C HIS A 58 -32.41 16.04 9.41
N THR A 59 -32.71 14.74 9.51
CA THR A 59 -32.85 13.94 10.72
C THR A 59 -31.90 12.77 10.60
N LEU A 60 -31.04 12.62 11.61
CA LEU A 60 -30.15 11.47 11.75
C LEU A 60 -31.00 10.22 12.01
N TRP A 61 -31.37 9.50 10.94
CA TRP A 61 -31.87 8.13 11.10
C TRP A 61 -30.69 7.23 11.39
N TYR A 62 -30.52 6.88 12.67
CA TYR A 62 -29.55 5.89 13.11
C TYR A 62 -30.02 4.51 12.68
N MET A 63 -29.31 3.88 11.76
CA MET A 63 -29.43 2.46 11.49
C MET A 63 -28.08 1.80 11.71
N SER A 64 -27.98 1.03 12.79
CA SER A 64 -26.86 0.13 13.01
C SER A 64 -27.02 -1.06 12.06
N ILE A 65 -25.99 -1.29 11.26
CA ILE A 65 -25.92 -2.50 10.42
C ILE A 65 -25.71 -3.67 11.36
N LYS A 66 -26.64 -4.63 11.33
CA LYS A 66 -26.60 -5.83 12.16
C LYS A 66 -26.93 -7.06 11.32
N PRO A 67 -26.24 -8.19 11.55
CA PRO A 67 -26.70 -9.50 11.12
C PRO A 67 -28.14 -9.75 11.58
N PRO A 68 -28.95 -10.50 10.82
CA PRO A 68 -30.32 -10.82 11.18
C PRO A 68 -30.48 -11.46 12.57
N GLU A 69 -29.44 -12.13 13.06
CA GLU A 69 -29.46 -12.93 14.29
C GLU A 69 -28.79 -12.22 15.51
N ALA A 70 -28.14 -11.07 15.31
CA ALA A 70 -27.33 -10.44 16.34
C ALA A 70 -27.99 -9.20 16.98
N LYS A 71 -28.01 -9.16 18.33
CA LYS A 71 -28.57 -8.03 19.11
C LYS A 71 -27.71 -6.76 19.02
N THR A 72 -26.39 -6.92 18.94
CA THR A 72 -25.37 -5.90 18.67
C THR A 72 -24.20 -6.60 18.02
N SER A 73 -23.65 -6.04 16.94
CA SER A 73 -22.53 -6.67 16.24
C SER A 73 -21.48 -5.62 15.88
N VAL A 74 -20.28 -5.90 16.35
CA VAL A 74 -19.05 -5.36 15.82
C VAL A 74 -18.83 -6.00 14.46
N LEU A 75 -18.64 -5.21 13.41
CA LEU A 75 -18.35 -5.76 12.08
C LEU A 75 -16.86 -5.65 11.80
N GLN A 76 -16.33 -6.58 11.01
CA GLN A 76 -14.95 -6.53 10.54
C GLN A 76 -14.80 -5.51 9.41
N PHE A 77 -15.82 -5.42 8.54
CA PHE A 77 -15.81 -4.52 7.40
C PHE A 77 -17.23 -4.16 6.97
N ALA A 78 -17.42 -2.96 6.43
CA ALA A 78 -18.60 -2.59 5.66
C ALA A 78 -18.27 -1.53 4.59
N ALA A 79 -18.86 -1.68 3.40
CA ALA A 79 -18.75 -0.70 2.32
C ALA A 79 -19.96 -0.73 1.38
N TRP A 80 -20.17 0.37 0.64
CA TRP A 80 -21.12 0.40 -0.48
C TRP A 80 -20.58 -0.41 -1.67
N GLY A 81 -21.49 -1.02 -2.42
CA GLY A 81 -21.20 -1.48 -3.77
C GLY A 81 -21.30 -0.36 -4.80
N PRO A 82 -21.00 -0.65 -6.08
CA PRO A 82 -20.89 0.35 -7.13
C PRO A 82 -22.22 0.94 -7.62
N LEU A 83 -23.36 0.26 -7.41
CA LEU A 83 -24.66 0.70 -7.89
C LEU A 83 -25.68 0.88 -6.75
N GLY A 84 -26.46 1.97 -6.85
CA GLY A 84 -27.56 2.24 -5.94
C GLY A 84 -27.11 2.38 -4.48
N ASN A 85 -27.87 1.78 -3.57
CA ASN A 85 -27.57 1.72 -2.14
C ASN A 85 -27.23 0.29 -1.70
N GLN A 86 -26.65 -0.51 -2.61
CA GLN A 86 -26.26 -1.87 -2.25
C GLN A 86 -25.03 -1.85 -1.35
N LEU A 87 -24.95 -2.74 -0.38
CA LEU A 87 -23.85 -2.77 0.57
C LEU A 87 -23.44 -4.20 0.88
N VAL A 88 -22.16 -4.36 1.23
CA VAL A 88 -21.61 -5.58 1.79
C VAL A 88 -21.03 -5.26 3.15
N TYR A 89 -21.20 -6.18 4.09
CA TYR A 89 -20.50 -6.16 5.37
C TYR A 89 -20.03 -7.56 5.74
N ILE A 90 -19.01 -7.62 6.58
CA ILE A 90 -18.37 -8.85 7.01
C ILE A 90 -18.50 -8.98 8.52
N PHE A 91 -19.05 -10.12 8.93
CA PHE A 91 -19.32 -10.46 10.32
C PHE A 91 -18.97 -11.93 10.56
N GLU A 92 -18.24 -12.21 11.64
CA GLU A 92 -17.73 -13.56 11.96
C GLU A 92 -17.09 -14.25 10.74
N SER A 93 -16.29 -13.49 10.00
CA SER A 93 -15.56 -13.94 8.80
C SER A 93 -16.47 -14.43 7.67
N ASN A 94 -17.75 -14.00 7.67
CA ASN A 94 -18.74 -14.29 6.64
C ASN A 94 -19.21 -13.01 5.94
N ILE A 95 -19.47 -13.11 4.64
CA ILE A 95 -19.92 -12.00 3.80
C ILE A 95 -21.44 -11.93 3.84
N TYR A 96 -21.96 -10.73 4.14
CA TYR A 96 -23.37 -10.39 4.08
C TYR A 96 -23.61 -9.30 3.06
N TYR A 97 -24.70 -9.40 2.32
CA TYR A 97 -25.12 -8.45 1.29
C TYR A 97 -26.49 -7.88 1.57
N GLN A 98 -26.68 -6.58 1.37
CA GLN A 98 -28.01 -5.97 1.29
C GLN A 98 -28.14 -5.23 -0.05
N GLN A 99 -29.23 -5.49 -0.76
CA GLN A 99 -29.54 -4.83 -2.03
C GLN A 99 -29.82 -3.33 -1.83
N ASP A 100 -30.46 -2.97 -0.72
CA ASP A 100 -30.64 -1.61 -0.24
C ASP A 100 -30.64 -1.57 1.29
N THR A 101 -30.68 -0.36 1.85
CA THR A 101 -30.66 -0.16 3.32
C THR A 101 -31.91 -0.68 4.03
N SER A 102 -33.01 -0.92 3.33
CA SER A 102 -34.26 -1.45 3.90
C SER A 102 -34.36 -2.98 3.81
N SER A 103 -33.57 -3.61 2.95
CA SER A 103 -33.62 -5.04 2.67
C SER A 103 -32.98 -5.83 3.81
N SER A 104 -33.53 -7.01 4.11
CA SER A 104 -32.88 -7.96 5.00
C SER A 104 -31.53 -8.40 4.43
N ALA A 105 -30.53 -8.56 5.28
CA ALA A 105 -29.22 -9.04 4.86
C ALA A 105 -29.23 -10.50 4.43
N LEU A 106 -28.68 -10.76 3.24
CA LEU A 106 -28.43 -12.08 2.69
C LEU A 106 -27.01 -12.52 3.09
N ARG A 107 -26.90 -13.64 3.80
CA ARG A 107 -25.62 -14.27 4.10
C ARG A 107 -25.11 -15.00 2.84
N LEU A 108 -24.02 -14.53 2.25
CA LEU A 108 -23.43 -15.09 1.04
C LEU A 108 -22.49 -16.27 1.35
N THR A 109 -21.83 -16.26 2.50
CA THR A 109 -20.92 -17.33 2.92
C THR A 109 -21.27 -17.85 4.31
N SER A 110 -21.06 -19.16 4.53
CA SER A 110 -21.28 -19.81 5.83
C SER A 110 -20.08 -20.56 6.37
N THR A 111 -18.96 -20.54 5.64
CA THR A 111 -17.71 -21.24 5.97
C THR A 111 -16.82 -20.46 6.93
N GLY A 112 -17.14 -19.20 7.22
CA GLY A 112 -16.33 -18.31 8.05
C GLY A 112 -16.11 -18.87 9.45
N ARG A 113 -14.87 -18.80 9.91
CA ARG A 113 -14.43 -19.19 11.25
C ARG A 113 -13.39 -18.18 11.69
N ASP A 114 -13.65 -17.47 12.78
CA ASP A 114 -12.81 -16.36 13.20
C ASP A 114 -11.34 -16.74 13.34
N GLY A 115 -10.49 -15.95 12.68
CA GLY A 115 -9.04 -16.15 12.61
C GLY A 115 -8.57 -17.35 11.78
N ILE A 116 -9.45 -18.26 11.36
CA ILE A 116 -9.07 -19.50 10.67
C ILE A 116 -9.55 -19.54 9.22
N VAL A 117 -10.82 -19.25 8.96
CA VAL A 117 -11.37 -19.18 7.60
C VAL A 117 -11.98 -17.80 7.39
N LEU A 118 -11.35 -17.02 6.53
CA LEU A 118 -11.73 -15.65 6.22
C LEU A 118 -12.34 -15.59 4.82
N ASN A 119 -13.47 -14.88 4.67
CA ASN A 119 -14.11 -14.66 3.38
C ASN A 119 -14.19 -13.15 3.10
N GLY A 120 -13.57 -12.69 2.02
CA GLY A 120 -13.65 -11.30 1.56
C GLY A 120 -12.80 -10.29 2.34
N VAL A 121 -12.07 -10.73 3.35
CA VAL A 121 -11.04 -9.96 4.08
C VAL A 121 -9.74 -10.73 4.13
N SER A 122 -8.64 -10.00 4.17
CA SER A 122 -7.29 -10.54 4.26
C SER A 122 -7.00 -11.09 5.67
N ASP A 123 -6.12 -12.09 5.75
CA ASP A 123 -5.39 -12.39 6.98
C ASP A 123 -4.13 -11.52 7.07
N TRP A 124 -3.32 -11.70 8.13
CA TRP A 124 -2.11 -10.89 8.32
C TRP A 124 -1.14 -10.98 7.12
N LEU A 125 -0.91 -12.19 6.59
CA LEU A 125 0.01 -12.38 5.46
C LEU A 125 -0.51 -11.66 4.21
N TYR A 126 -1.80 -11.82 3.89
CA TYR A 126 -2.38 -11.17 2.73
C TYR A 126 -2.48 -9.65 2.88
N GLU A 127 -2.76 -9.17 4.08
CA GLU A 127 -2.87 -7.74 4.36
C GLU A 127 -1.52 -7.03 4.23
N GLU A 128 -0.45 -7.61 4.79
CA GLU A 128 0.85 -6.95 4.87
C GLU A 128 1.74 -7.19 3.64
N GLU A 129 1.76 -8.43 3.13
CA GLU A 129 2.80 -8.87 2.20
C GLU A 129 2.25 -9.16 0.79
N VAL A 130 1.03 -9.68 0.66
CA VAL A 130 0.51 -10.16 -0.64
C VAL A 130 -0.39 -9.13 -1.35
N LEU A 131 -1.49 -8.72 -0.72
CA LEU A 131 -2.45 -7.76 -1.30
C LEU A 131 -2.17 -6.32 -0.90
N GLN A 132 -1.46 -6.09 0.21
CA GLN A 132 -1.23 -4.75 0.77
C GLN A 132 -2.55 -4.00 1.07
N THR A 133 -3.61 -4.75 1.36
CA THR A 133 -4.92 -4.22 1.72
C THR A 133 -5.69 -5.25 2.54
N TYR A 134 -6.50 -4.75 3.47
CA TYR A 134 -7.42 -5.57 4.25
C TYR A 134 -8.60 -6.12 3.40
N ILE A 135 -8.93 -5.47 2.28
CA ILE A 135 -10.06 -5.82 1.44
C ILE A 135 -9.66 -6.93 0.47
N ALA A 136 -10.31 -8.09 0.58
CA ALA A 136 -10.09 -9.24 -0.31
C ALA A 136 -11.35 -9.61 -1.11
N HIS A 137 -12.15 -8.59 -1.47
CA HIS A 137 -13.31 -8.74 -2.35
C HIS A 137 -13.42 -7.58 -3.35
N TRP A 138 -13.97 -7.89 -4.53
CA TRP A 138 -14.03 -6.97 -5.66
C TRP A 138 -15.40 -7.05 -6.35
N TRP A 139 -16.04 -5.90 -6.51
CA TRP A 139 -17.33 -5.77 -7.19
C TRP A 139 -17.16 -5.73 -8.70
N SER A 140 -18.05 -6.39 -9.43
CA SER A 140 -18.19 -6.16 -10.87
C SER A 140 -18.64 -4.73 -11.14
N SER A 141 -18.30 -4.18 -12.31
CA SER A 141 -18.61 -2.78 -12.66
C SER A 141 -20.12 -2.47 -12.67
N ASP A 142 -20.96 -3.47 -12.94
CA ASP A 142 -22.41 -3.41 -12.91
C ASP A 142 -23.01 -3.81 -11.55
N GLY A 143 -22.18 -4.12 -10.55
CA GLY A 143 -22.63 -4.50 -9.21
C GLY A 143 -23.38 -5.83 -9.13
N ALA A 144 -23.46 -6.61 -10.22
CA ALA A 144 -24.20 -7.87 -10.27
C ALA A 144 -23.46 -9.04 -9.64
N ARG A 145 -22.13 -8.97 -9.53
CA ARG A 145 -21.28 -10.05 -9.04
C ARG A 145 -20.28 -9.53 -8.03
N LEU A 146 -19.91 -10.40 -7.09
CA LEU A 146 -18.86 -10.16 -6.12
C LEU A 146 -17.83 -11.28 -6.21
N ALA A 147 -16.59 -10.91 -6.55
CA ALA A 147 -15.44 -11.81 -6.41
C ALA A 147 -14.87 -11.67 -5.00
N TYR A 148 -14.48 -12.75 -4.35
CA TYR A 148 -13.86 -12.71 -3.02
C TYR A 148 -12.86 -13.85 -2.81
N LEU A 149 -11.82 -13.59 -2.03
CA LEU A 149 -10.92 -14.64 -1.55
C LEU A 149 -11.52 -15.33 -0.33
N MET A 150 -11.41 -16.65 -0.33
CA MET A 150 -11.50 -17.48 0.86
C MET A 150 -10.08 -17.88 1.26
N ILE A 151 -9.63 -17.38 2.41
CA ILE A 151 -8.31 -17.64 2.98
C ILE A 151 -8.50 -18.63 4.13
N ASN A 152 -7.80 -19.76 4.08
CA ASN A 152 -7.90 -20.82 5.08
C ASN A 152 -6.54 -21.05 5.75
N ASN A 153 -6.48 -20.68 7.03
CA ASN A 153 -5.34 -20.73 7.92
C ASN A 153 -5.25 -22.02 8.76
N THR A 154 -6.04 -23.06 8.46
CA THR A 154 -6.05 -24.30 9.26
C THR A 154 -4.67 -24.97 9.37
N ALA A 155 -3.83 -24.85 8.34
CA ALA A 155 -2.46 -25.39 8.35
C ALA A 155 -1.40 -24.38 8.80
N THR A 156 -1.76 -23.10 8.94
CA THR A 156 -0.83 -22.02 9.27
C THR A 156 -0.51 -22.03 10.76
N PRO A 157 0.77 -21.99 11.17
CA PRO A 157 1.13 -21.88 12.58
C PRO A 157 0.58 -20.61 13.23
N ILE A 158 0.29 -20.70 14.52
CA ILE A 158 -0.25 -19.60 15.31
C ILE A 158 0.91 -18.92 16.05
N MET A 159 0.98 -17.59 15.94
CA MET A 159 1.83 -16.74 16.77
C MET A 159 1.02 -16.18 17.94
N GLU A 160 1.65 -16.14 19.10
CA GLU A 160 1.11 -15.53 20.31
C GLU A 160 1.72 -14.14 20.49
N ILE A 161 0.88 -13.14 20.73
CA ILE A 161 1.29 -11.81 21.14
C ILE A 161 0.84 -11.57 22.60
N PRO A 162 1.78 -11.43 23.54
CA PRO A 162 1.45 -11.22 24.94
C PRO A 162 0.90 -9.80 25.15
N GLN A 163 -0.24 -9.73 25.82
CA GLN A 163 -0.80 -8.49 26.32
C GLN A 163 -0.44 -8.34 27.81
N PHE A 164 -0.07 -7.13 28.23
CA PHE A 164 0.39 -6.86 29.60
C PHE A 164 -0.57 -5.95 30.38
N LEU A 165 -1.34 -5.12 29.69
CA LEU A 165 -2.34 -4.21 30.25
C LEU A 165 -3.75 -4.76 30.01
N GLY A 166 -4.75 -4.22 30.72
CA GLY A 166 -6.17 -4.57 30.48
C GLY A 166 -6.85 -5.43 31.56
N GLY A 167 -6.19 -5.76 32.67
CA GLY A 167 -6.83 -6.43 33.81
C GLY A 167 -5.83 -7.01 34.81
N VAL A 168 -6.35 -7.70 35.84
CA VAL A 168 -5.53 -8.42 36.84
C VAL A 168 -4.81 -9.62 36.21
N TYR A 169 -5.44 -10.25 35.22
CA TYR A 169 -4.90 -11.36 34.44
C TYR A 169 -5.07 -11.02 32.96
N PRO A 170 -4.07 -10.37 32.34
CA PRO A 170 -4.14 -10.06 30.92
C PRO A 170 -4.08 -11.35 30.10
N VAL A 171 -4.66 -11.33 28.90
CA VAL A 171 -4.81 -12.50 28.03
C VAL A 171 -4.10 -12.23 26.71
N SER A 172 -3.22 -13.15 26.31
CA SER A 172 -2.51 -13.05 25.04
C SER A 172 -3.44 -13.21 23.84
N THR A 173 -3.15 -12.48 22.76
CA THR A 173 -3.86 -12.63 21.48
C THR A 173 -3.12 -13.61 20.58
N HIS A 174 -3.87 -14.41 19.83
CA HIS A 174 -3.35 -15.48 19.00
C HIS A 174 -3.80 -15.25 17.57
N TYR A 175 -2.91 -15.41 16.60
CA TYR A 175 -3.25 -15.23 15.18
C TYR A 175 -2.35 -16.08 14.27
N PRO A 176 -2.84 -16.49 13.08
CA PRO A 176 -2.01 -17.22 12.13
C PRO A 176 -0.88 -16.35 11.58
N TYR A 177 0.34 -16.84 11.65
CA TYR A 177 1.53 -16.15 11.15
C TYR A 177 2.54 -17.17 10.61
N PRO A 178 2.70 -17.30 9.28
CA PRO A 178 3.68 -18.19 8.70
C PRO A 178 5.08 -17.54 8.70
N LYS A 179 5.95 -17.98 9.62
CA LYS A 179 7.38 -17.65 9.55
C LYS A 179 8.05 -18.28 8.32
N ALA A 180 9.27 -17.85 8.02
CA ALA A 180 10.07 -18.40 6.93
C ALA A 180 10.09 -19.95 6.94
N GLY A 181 9.79 -20.55 5.80
CA GLY A 181 9.72 -22.01 5.63
C GLY A 181 8.45 -22.70 6.15
N GLN A 182 7.60 -22.04 6.95
CA GLN A 182 6.40 -22.65 7.52
C GLN A 182 5.24 -22.80 6.51
N PRO A 183 4.23 -23.64 6.78
CA PRO A 183 3.05 -23.76 5.91
C PRO A 183 2.30 -22.45 5.75
N LEU A 184 1.83 -22.18 4.52
CA LEU A 184 1.09 -20.97 4.15
C LEU A 184 -0.44 -21.18 4.26
N PRO A 185 -1.23 -20.09 4.36
CA PRO A 185 -2.67 -20.17 4.15
C PRO A 185 -3.00 -20.71 2.76
N SER A 186 -3.96 -21.62 2.69
CA SER A 186 -4.51 -22.04 1.39
C SER A 186 -5.56 -21.02 0.94
N VAL A 187 -5.50 -20.60 -0.32
CA VAL A 187 -6.39 -19.55 -0.85
C VAL A 187 -7.17 -20.04 -2.06
N LYS A 188 -8.46 -19.66 -2.09
CA LYS A 188 -9.38 -19.92 -3.20
C LYS A 188 -10.10 -18.64 -3.58
N LEU A 189 -10.32 -18.44 -4.87
CA LEU A 189 -11.05 -17.29 -5.40
C LEU A 189 -12.44 -17.74 -5.85
N PHE A 190 -13.47 -17.10 -5.29
CA PHE A 190 -14.86 -17.37 -5.61
C PHE A 190 -15.52 -16.16 -6.25
N VAL A 191 -16.56 -16.43 -7.06
CA VAL A 191 -17.48 -15.40 -7.56
C VAL A 191 -18.89 -15.80 -7.23
N VAL A 192 -19.63 -14.89 -6.59
CA VAL A 192 -21.05 -15.06 -6.29
C VAL A 192 -21.89 -14.07 -7.10
N ASN A 193 -23.01 -14.56 -7.62
CA ASN A 193 -24.02 -13.72 -8.27
C ASN A 193 -24.95 -13.10 -7.21
N LEU A 194 -25.16 -11.79 -7.27
CA LEU A 194 -25.97 -11.05 -6.30
C LEU A 194 -27.43 -10.87 -6.75
N TYR A 195 -27.71 -11.04 -8.05
CA TYR A 195 -29.07 -11.00 -8.59
C TYR A 195 -29.61 -12.42 -8.86
N GLY A 196 -30.76 -12.73 -8.26
CA GLY A 196 -31.41 -14.04 -8.39
C GLY A 196 -30.80 -15.07 -7.45
N PRO A 197 -30.68 -16.36 -7.86
CA PRO A 197 -30.03 -17.37 -7.04
C PRO A 197 -28.56 -17.02 -6.81
N ALA A 198 -28.17 -16.96 -5.53
CA ALA A 198 -26.78 -16.73 -5.11
C ALA A 198 -25.90 -17.96 -5.37
N HIS A 199 -25.68 -18.26 -6.65
CA HIS A 199 -24.77 -19.32 -7.06
C HIS A 199 -23.34 -18.83 -6.96
N THR A 200 -22.52 -19.62 -6.27
CA THR A 200 -21.10 -19.34 -6.05
C THR A 200 -20.26 -20.32 -6.84
N LEU A 201 -19.32 -19.80 -7.64
CA LEU A 201 -18.40 -20.57 -8.46
C LEU A 201 -16.96 -20.34 -7.98
N GLU A 202 -16.17 -21.41 -7.89
CA GLU A 202 -14.72 -21.34 -7.69
C GLU A 202 -14.06 -21.07 -9.04
N LEU A 203 -13.17 -20.07 -9.11
CA LEU A 203 -12.35 -19.84 -10.29
C LEU A 203 -11.20 -20.84 -10.32
N ILE A 204 -11.06 -21.54 -11.44
CA ILE A 204 -10.10 -22.64 -11.58
C ILE A 204 -8.67 -22.06 -11.70
N SER A 205 -7.78 -22.45 -10.80
CA SER A 205 -6.36 -22.07 -10.88
C SER A 205 -5.69 -22.64 -12.15
N PRO A 206 -4.64 -22.00 -12.69
CA PRO A 206 -3.84 -22.56 -13.78
C PRO A 206 -3.26 -23.92 -13.41
N ASP A 207 -2.95 -24.74 -14.42
CA ASP A 207 -2.50 -26.12 -14.20
C ASP A 207 -1.19 -26.21 -13.40
N ASP A 208 -0.25 -25.27 -13.59
CA ASP A 208 0.99 -25.19 -12.82
C ASP A 208 0.78 -24.94 -11.31
N PHE A 209 -0.38 -24.39 -10.95
CA PHE A 209 -0.79 -24.11 -9.58
C PHE A 209 -1.89 -25.07 -9.09
N ARG A 210 -2.38 -25.95 -9.97
CA ARG A 210 -3.47 -26.88 -9.64
C ARG A 210 -2.95 -27.89 -8.61
N ASN A 211 -3.69 -28.05 -7.52
CA ASN A 211 -3.33 -28.90 -6.37
C ASN A 211 -2.07 -28.46 -5.59
N ARG A 212 -1.53 -27.28 -5.90
CA ARG A 212 -0.47 -26.63 -5.11
C ARG A 212 -1.15 -25.78 -4.04
N TRP A 213 -0.92 -26.13 -2.78
CA TRP A 213 -1.48 -25.41 -1.63
C TRP A 213 -0.67 -24.15 -1.28
N ASP A 214 0.38 -23.86 -2.05
CA ASP A 214 1.41 -22.86 -1.81
C ASP A 214 1.50 -21.85 -2.96
N CYS A 215 0.37 -21.26 -3.33
CA CYS A 215 0.29 -20.16 -4.29
C CYS A 215 -0.29 -18.89 -3.64
N TYR A 216 0.08 -17.74 -4.20
CA TYR A 216 -0.47 -16.45 -3.82
C TYR A 216 -1.33 -15.86 -4.94
N ILE A 217 -2.31 -15.05 -4.55
CA ILE A 217 -3.14 -14.26 -5.45
C ILE A 217 -2.95 -12.78 -5.07
N PRO A 218 -1.92 -12.09 -5.62
CA PRO A 218 -1.64 -10.69 -5.28
C PRO A 218 -2.54 -9.68 -5.99
N MET A 219 -3.27 -10.09 -7.03
CA MET A 219 -4.07 -9.15 -7.83
C MET A 219 -5.28 -9.83 -8.46
N VAL A 220 -6.44 -9.22 -8.26
CA VAL A 220 -7.71 -9.56 -8.90
C VAL A 220 -8.34 -8.26 -9.41
N MET A 221 -8.76 -8.21 -10.67
CA MET A 221 -9.47 -7.06 -11.23
C MET A 221 -10.56 -7.49 -12.20
N TRP A 222 -11.65 -6.75 -12.25
CA TRP A 222 -12.69 -6.93 -13.26
C TRP A 222 -12.28 -6.24 -14.58
N ILE A 223 -12.34 -6.98 -15.69
CA ILE A 223 -12.18 -6.45 -17.06
C ILE A 223 -13.54 -6.02 -17.60
N SER A 224 -14.57 -6.85 -17.39
CA SER A 224 -15.97 -6.59 -17.71
C SER A 224 -16.86 -7.02 -16.54
N SER A 225 -18.18 -7.03 -16.69
CA SER A 225 -19.09 -7.60 -15.67
C SER A 225 -19.02 -9.14 -15.58
N THR A 226 -18.35 -9.81 -16.52
CA THR A 226 -18.24 -11.27 -16.57
C THR A 226 -16.81 -11.78 -16.64
N ARG A 227 -15.83 -10.96 -17.04
CA ARG A 227 -14.42 -11.35 -17.14
C ARG A 227 -13.58 -10.70 -16.06
N LEU A 228 -12.71 -11.48 -15.44
CA LEU A 228 -11.76 -11.09 -14.40
C LEU A 228 -10.33 -11.37 -14.86
N ALA A 229 -9.38 -10.51 -14.53
CA ALA A 229 -7.97 -10.83 -14.58
C ALA A 229 -7.49 -11.24 -13.18
N VAL A 230 -6.78 -12.36 -13.10
CA VAL A 230 -6.24 -12.91 -11.85
C VAL A 230 -4.77 -13.22 -12.04
N ARG A 231 -3.92 -12.66 -11.18
CA ARG A 231 -2.49 -12.99 -11.12
C ARG A 231 -2.26 -14.07 -10.06
N TRP A 232 -1.44 -15.05 -10.43
CA TRP A 232 -1.03 -16.17 -9.58
C TRP A 232 0.48 -16.12 -9.43
N LEU A 233 0.96 -16.28 -8.20
CA LEU A 233 2.39 -16.40 -7.91
C LEU A 233 2.67 -17.71 -7.22
N ASN A 234 3.83 -18.30 -7.51
CA ASN A 234 4.31 -19.43 -6.74
C ASN A 234 4.90 -18.97 -5.40
N ARG A 235 5.02 -19.90 -4.44
CA ARG A 235 5.63 -19.63 -3.14
C ARG A 235 7.03 -19.00 -3.21
N ALA A 236 7.82 -19.38 -4.20
CA ALA A 236 9.16 -18.83 -4.42
C ALA A 236 9.16 -17.42 -5.06
N GLN A 237 7.99 -16.92 -5.47
CA GLN A 237 7.77 -15.63 -6.12
C GLN A 237 8.64 -15.37 -7.36
N ASN A 238 9.12 -16.43 -8.01
CA ASN A 238 9.95 -16.34 -9.22
C ASN A 238 9.19 -16.71 -10.51
N MET A 239 7.91 -17.09 -10.38
CA MET A 239 7.02 -17.37 -11.50
C MET A 239 5.68 -16.66 -11.25
N SER A 240 5.26 -15.86 -12.22
CA SER A 240 3.99 -15.13 -12.21
C SER A 240 3.17 -15.47 -13.43
N VAL A 241 1.94 -15.92 -13.22
CA VAL A 241 1.00 -16.23 -14.30
C VAL A 241 -0.20 -15.30 -14.21
N LEU A 242 -0.50 -14.60 -15.29
CA LEU A 242 -1.71 -13.82 -15.47
C LEU A 242 -2.74 -14.64 -16.23
N THR A 243 -3.93 -14.74 -15.67
CA THR A 243 -5.08 -15.42 -16.29
C THR A 243 -6.25 -14.47 -16.50
N ILE A 244 -7.07 -14.80 -17.49
CA ILE A 244 -8.40 -14.23 -17.66
C ILE A 244 -9.43 -15.31 -17.36
N CYS A 245 -10.29 -15.02 -16.40
CA CYS A 245 -11.31 -15.92 -15.90
C CYS A 245 -12.71 -15.44 -16.28
N GLU A 246 -13.56 -16.38 -16.68
CA GLU A 246 -14.97 -16.16 -16.98
C GLU A 246 -15.81 -16.46 -15.73
N ALA A 247 -16.39 -15.42 -15.13
CA ALA A 247 -17.15 -15.48 -13.88
C ALA A 247 -18.46 -16.29 -13.98
N THR A 248 -18.93 -16.59 -15.19
CA THR A 248 -20.14 -17.39 -15.42
C THR A 248 -19.88 -18.90 -15.41
N THR A 249 -18.66 -19.33 -15.73
CA THR A 249 -18.29 -20.74 -15.85
C THR A 249 -17.20 -21.17 -14.87
N GLY A 250 -16.42 -20.23 -14.33
CA GLY A 250 -15.25 -20.50 -13.50
C GLY A 250 -13.99 -20.86 -14.29
N ALA A 251 -14.07 -20.91 -15.62
CA ALA A 251 -12.94 -21.24 -16.48
C ALA A 251 -11.94 -20.09 -16.55
N CYS A 252 -10.66 -20.38 -16.32
CA CYS A 252 -9.55 -19.44 -16.44
C CYS A 252 -8.60 -19.87 -17.54
N VAL A 253 -8.10 -18.90 -18.30
CA VAL A 253 -7.15 -19.11 -19.39
C VAL A 253 -5.92 -18.27 -19.15
N GLU A 254 -4.75 -18.89 -19.29
CA GLU A 254 -3.47 -18.21 -19.21
C GLU A 254 -3.24 -17.30 -20.41
N VAL A 255 -2.83 -16.05 -20.13
CA VAL A 255 -2.53 -15.04 -21.14
C VAL A 255 -1.08 -14.55 -21.09
N SER A 256 -0.41 -14.69 -19.96
CA SER A 256 1.00 -14.33 -19.81
C SER A 256 1.63 -15.09 -18.65
N ALA A 257 2.84 -15.60 -18.85
CA ALA A 257 3.70 -16.15 -17.81
C ALA A 257 5.05 -15.41 -17.82
N LEU A 258 5.51 -15.01 -16.65
CA LEU A 258 6.77 -14.31 -16.43
C LEU A 258 7.60 -15.08 -15.40
N ASP A 259 8.82 -15.46 -15.80
CA ASP A 259 9.79 -16.20 -14.98
C ASP A 259 10.78 -15.24 -14.28
N THR A 260 10.27 -14.19 -13.65
CA THR A 260 11.08 -13.23 -12.90
C THR A 260 10.43 -12.89 -11.57
N TRP A 261 11.26 -12.50 -10.60
CA TRP A 261 10.77 -11.90 -9.36
C TRP A 261 10.15 -10.55 -9.71
N LEU A 262 8.82 -10.50 -9.80
CA LEU A 262 8.12 -9.23 -9.95
C LEU A 262 8.15 -8.50 -8.62
N ILE A 263 8.73 -7.30 -8.57
CA ILE A 263 8.57 -6.40 -7.40
C ILE A 263 7.14 -5.88 -7.33
N LYS A 264 6.54 -5.57 -8.49
CA LYS A 264 5.20 -4.98 -8.60
C LYS A 264 4.11 -6.04 -8.74
N GLN A 265 4.04 -6.94 -7.77
CA GLN A 265 3.16 -8.10 -7.81
C GLN A 265 1.67 -7.71 -7.86
N GLN A 266 1.32 -6.60 -7.23
CA GLN A 266 -0.04 -6.06 -7.11
C GLN A 266 -0.42 -5.15 -8.29
N GLU A 267 0.49 -4.84 -9.22
CA GLU A 267 0.20 -3.94 -10.34
C GLU A 267 -0.88 -4.54 -11.25
N ALA A 268 -2.02 -3.84 -11.30
CA ALA A 268 -3.13 -4.16 -12.18
C ALA A 268 -2.82 -3.69 -13.62
N PRO A 269 -2.92 -4.58 -14.63
CA PRO A 269 -2.76 -4.19 -16.03
C PRO A 269 -3.91 -3.28 -16.50
N LEU A 270 -3.62 -2.42 -17.47
CA LEU A 270 -4.65 -1.63 -18.14
C LEU A 270 -5.17 -2.39 -19.36
N PHE A 271 -6.42 -2.84 -19.31
CA PHE A 271 -7.10 -3.48 -20.44
C PHE A 271 -7.74 -2.45 -21.37
N GLN A 272 -7.79 -2.79 -22.66
CA GLN A 272 -8.72 -2.16 -23.60
C GLN A 272 -10.18 -2.53 -23.26
N GLN A 273 -11.15 -1.72 -23.70
CA GLN A 273 -12.58 -1.94 -23.46
C GLN A 273 -13.08 -3.30 -23.98
N ASP A 274 -12.52 -3.77 -25.09
CA ASP A 274 -12.83 -5.08 -25.66
C ASP A 274 -12.15 -6.24 -24.90
N GLY A 275 -11.18 -5.95 -24.05
CA GLY A 275 -10.35 -6.90 -23.33
C GLY A 275 -9.42 -7.73 -24.22
N SER A 276 -9.10 -7.27 -25.44
CA SER A 276 -8.27 -8.01 -26.40
C SER A 276 -6.77 -7.78 -26.21
N VAL A 277 -6.39 -6.58 -25.75
CA VAL A 277 -5.01 -6.18 -25.46
C VAL A 277 -4.97 -5.56 -24.07
N PHE A 278 -3.85 -5.77 -23.38
CA PHE A 278 -3.56 -5.12 -22.12
C PHE A 278 -2.14 -4.58 -22.06
N PHE A 279 -1.94 -3.65 -21.15
CA PHE A 279 -0.67 -2.98 -20.91
C PHE A 279 -0.21 -3.23 -19.48
N LEU A 280 1.06 -3.59 -19.32
CA LEU A 280 1.69 -3.84 -18.03
C LEU A 280 3.12 -3.29 -18.05
N THR A 281 3.69 -2.96 -16.89
CA THR A 281 5.12 -2.66 -16.79
C THR A 281 5.92 -3.94 -16.59
N ILE A 282 6.92 -4.17 -17.44
CA ILE A 282 7.80 -5.35 -17.39
C ILE A 282 9.25 -4.85 -17.53
N PRO A 283 10.21 -5.47 -16.82
CA PRO A 283 11.63 -5.16 -17.01
C PRO A 283 12.07 -5.39 -18.46
N ALA A 284 12.70 -4.38 -19.05
CA ALA A 284 13.25 -4.43 -20.40
C ALA A 284 14.73 -4.01 -20.39
N LYS A 285 15.58 -4.76 -21.11
CA LYS A 285 17.00 -4.45 -21.25
C LYS A 285 17.22 -3.15 -22.00
N GLN A 286 17.93 -2.19 -21.40
CA GLN A 286 18.32 -0.90 -21.97
C GLN A 286 19.84 -0.82 -22.19
N GLY A 287 20.43 -1.89 -22.74
CA GLY A 287 21.87 -1.97 -22.99
C GLY A 287 22.71 -2.19 -21.72
N ALA A 288 23.89 -1.57 -21.66
CA ALA A 288 24.86 -1.77 -20.57
C ALA A 288 24.43 -1.17 -19.22
N ARG A 289 23.36 -0.36 -19.20
CA ARG A 289 22.85 0.32 -18.00
C ARG A 289 21.86 -0.54 -17.19
N GLY A 290 21.49 -1.72 -17.71
CA GLY A 290 20.66 -2.69 -17.01
C GLY A 290 19.24 -2.79 -17.56
N GLU A 291 18.33 -3.25 -16.71
CA GLU A 291 16.92 -3.48 -17.00
C GLU A 291 16.07 -2.44 -16.27
N PHE A 292 15.07 -1.88 -16.97
CA PHE A 292 14.14 -0.87 -16.43
C PHE A 292 12.71 -1.27 -16.75
N HIS A 293 11.78 -0.95 -15.85
CA HIS A 293 10.36 -1.18 -16.02
C HIS A 293 9.82 -0.30 -17.14
N HIS A 294 9.34 -0.94 -18.21
CA HIS A 294 8.74 -0.26 -19.35
C HIS A 294 7.40 -0.85 -19.71
N VAL A 295 6.57 -0.04 -20.35
CA VAL A 295 5.22 -0.46 -20.75
C VAL A 295 5.34 -1.46 -21.90
N ALA A 296 4.86 -2.67 -21.66
CA ALA A 296 4.70 -3.70 -22.67
C ALA A 296 3.22 -3.80 -23.08
N MET A 297 2.99 -4.01 -24.37
CA MET A 297 1.67 -4.31 -24.93
C MET A 297 1.57 -5.81 -25.17
N LEU A 298 0.57 -6.45 -24.56
CA LEU A 298 0.36 -7.90 -24.64
C LEU A 298 -1.05 -8.23 -25.12
N SER A 299 -1.16 -9.33 -25.86
CA SER A 299 -2.45 -9.88 -26.28
C SER A 299 -3.09 -10.65 -25.13
N ALA A 300 -4.38 -10.46 -24.94
CA ALA A 300 -5.21 -11.23 -24.01
C ALA A 300 -5.67 -12.58 -24.62
N GLN A 301 -5.16 -12.95 -25.80
CA GLN A 301 -5.52 -14.22 -26.44
C GLN A 301 -4.75 -15.41 -25.82
N PRO A 302 -5.39 -16.58 -25.69
CA PRO A 302 -4.77 -17.78 -25.15
C PRO A 302 -3.52 -18.19 -25.95
N GLY A 303 -2.44 -18.55 -25.26
CA GLY A 303 -1.23 -19.12 -25.89
C GLY A 303 -0.39 -18.15 -26.72
N SER A 304 -0.55 -16.84 -26.49
CA SER A 304 0.06 -15.78 -27.32
C SER A 304 1.50 -15.38 -26.93
N SER A 305 2.22 -16.13 -26.07
CA SER A 305 3.62 -15.80 -25.73
C SER A 305 4.63 -16.94 -25.87
N PRO A 306 5.90 -16.64 -26.27
CA PRO A 306 6.43 -15.29 -26.50
C PRO A 306 6.71 -15.01 -27.99
N ALA A 307 5.78 -14.32 -28.67
CA ALA A 307 6.18 -13.38 -29.71
C ALA A 307 6.97 -12.22 -29.05
N PRO A 308 7.95 -11.58 -29.72
CA PRO A 308 8.74 -10.54 -29.06
C PRO A 308 7.83 -9.47 -28.45
N LEU A 309 7.97 -9.25 -27.13
CA LEU A 309 7.19 -8.27 -26.40
C LEU A 309 7.36 -6.90 -27.05
N ARG A 310 6.23 -6.27 -27.41
CA ARG A 310 6.25 -4.92 -27.97
C ARG A 310 6.29 -3.92 -26.82
N PHE A 311 7.48 -3.36 -26.58
CA PHE A 311 7.65 -2.25 -25.66
C PHE A 311 7.22 -0.92 -26.29
N LEU A 312 6.50 -0.13 -25.52
CA LEU A 312 5.98 1.18 -25.90
C LEU A 312 6.89 2.32 -25.41
N THR A 313 7.65 2.05 -24.35
CA THR A 313 8.59 2.99 -23.74
C THR A 313 10.00 2.40 -23.71
N SER A 314 11.00 3.28 -23.73
CA SER A 314 12.41 2.93 -23.59
C SER A 314 13.19 4.09 -22.98
N GLY A 315 14.32 3.80 -22.36
CA GLY A 315 15.22 4.76 -21.76
C GLY A 315 15.70 4.35 -20.37
N ASP A 316 16.68 5.08 -19.84
CA ASP A 316 17.31 4.79 -18.55
C ASP A 316 16.48 5.30 -17.37
N TRP A 317 15.22 4.86 -17.26
CA TRP A 317 14.27 5.26 -16.23
C TRP A 317 13.15 4.22 -16.08
N ASP A 318 12.64 4.03 -14.87
CA ASP A 318 11.51 3.14 -14.61
C ASP A 318 10.16 3.83 -14.79
N VAL A 319 9.19 3.14 -15.40
CA VAL A 319 7.78 3.51 -15.30
C VAL A 319 7.30 3.16 -13.90
N THR A 320 6.93 4.17 -13.09
CA THR A 320 6.50 3.96 -11.70
C THR A 320 5.11 3.33 -11.65
N SER A 321 4.14 3.85 -12.42
CA SER A 321 2.79 3.28 -12.47
C SER A 321 2.03 3.66 -13.73
N LEU A 322 1.12 2.79 -14.15
CA LEU A 322 0.11 3.08 -15.17
C LEU A 322 -1.13 3.73 -14.54
N CYS A 323 -1.48 4.96 -14.96
CA CYS A 323 -2.60 5.69 -14.36
C CYS A 323 -3.94 5.44 -15.06
N ALA A 324 -3.96 5.50 -16.39
CA ALA A 324 -5.19 5.44 -17.17
C ALA A 324 -4.93 5.19 -18.66
N LEU A 325 -5.92 4.57 -19.30
CA LEU A 325 -6.01 4.41 -20.75
C LEU A 325 -7.23 5.19 -21.27
N ASP A 326 -7.01 6.07 -22.24
CA ASP A 326 -8.04 6.81 -22.98
C ASP A 326 -8.01 6.36 -24.44
N GLU A 327 -8.81 5.33 -24.74
CA GLU A 327 -8.91 4.75 -26.09
C GLU A 327 -9.51 5.72 -27.11
N ALA A 328 -10.46 6.55 -26.69
CA ALA A 328 -11.13 7.50 -27.58
C ALA A 328 -10.14 8.53 -28.14
N ARG A 329 -9.12 8.91 -27.37
CA ARG A 329 -8.06 9.83 -27.80
C ARG A 329 -6.75 9.12 -28.19
N GLY A 330 -6.68 7.80 -28.08
CA GLY A 330 -5.45 7.03 -28.32
C GLY A 330 -4.30 7.41 -27.39
N LYS A 331 -4.59 7.69 -26.11
CA LYS A 331 -3.60 8.14 -25.11
C LYS A 331 -3.55 7.22 -23.91
N MET A 332 -2.34 7.02 -23.39
CA MET A 332 -2.06 6.38 -22.11
C MET A 332 -1.42 7.40 -21.17
N TYR A 333 -1.83 7.38 -19.91
CA TYR A 333 -1.28 8.23 -18.86
C TYR A 333 -0.44 7.37 -17.90
N LEU A 334 0.78 7.82 -17.64
CA LEU A 334 1.78 7.09 -16.86
C LEU A 334 2.59 8.03 -15.99
N MET A 335 3.07 7.55 -14.84
CA MET A 335 3.96 8.30 -13.95
C MET A 335 5.41 7.89 -14.17
N LEU A 336 6.28 8.89 -14.36
CA LEU A 336 7.69 8.69 -14.66
C LEU A 336 8.55 9.68 -13.86
N PRO A 337 9.76 9.27 -13.46
CA PRO A 337 10.82 10.21 -13.09
C PRO A 337 11.13 11.14 -14.26
N SER A 338 11.24 12.43 -13.99
CA SER A 338 11.60 13.43 -14.99
C SER A 338 12.41 14.56 -14.39
N LYS A 339 13.27 15.15 -15.21
CA LYS A 339 14.05 16.32 -14.85
C LYS A 339 13.17 17.55 -15.00
N VAL A 340 12.88 18.22 -13.89
CA VAL A 340 12.15 19.49 -13.88
C VAL A 340 13.15 20.62 -13.65
N PRO A 341 13.32 21.58 -14.58
CA PRO A 341 14.35 22.62 -14.47
C PRO A 341 14.26 23.49 -13.21
N SER A 342 13.06 23.63 -12.64
CA SER A 342 12.80 24.41 -11.42
C SER A 342 13.11 23.66 -10.12
N VAL A 343 13.43 22.36 -10.19
CA VAL A 343 13.70 21.50 -9.03
C VAL A 343 15.12 20.96 -9.12
N ALA A 344 15.88 21.03 -8.03
CA ALA A 344 17.29 20.60 -8.00
C ALA A 344 17.47 19.06 -8.05
N ILE A 345 16.39 18.30 -8.12
CA ILE A 345 16.37 16.84 -7.93
C ILE A 345 16.25 16.16 -9.30
N PRO A 346 17.08 15.15 -9.59
CA PRO A 346 17.09 14.51 -10.90
C PRO A 346 15.82 13.68 -11.21
N ASP A 347 15.07 13.24 -10.20
CA ASP A 347 13.99 12.25 -10.34
C ASP A 347 12.65 12.72 -9.73
N VAL A 348 12.05 13.76 -10.31
CA VAL A 348 10.70 14.25 -9.94
C VAL A 348 9.63 13.36 -10.55
N LEU A 349 8.67 12.89 -9.75
CA LEU A 349 7.60 12.02 -10.25
C LEU A 349 6.54 12.86 -10.97
N CYS A 350 6.49 12.73 -12.28
CA CYS A 350 5.63 13.52 -13.16
C CYS A 350 4.65 12.64 -13.96
N VAL A 351 3.46 13.19 -14.20
CA VAL A 351 2.44 12.55 -15.03
C VAL A 351 2.71 12.87 -16.50
N HIS A 352 2.80 11.84 -17.30
CA HIS A 352 3.03 11.91 -18.74
C HIS A 352 1.83 11.35 -19.49
N SER A 353 1.59 11.88 -20.69
CA SER A 353 0.77 11.21 -21.70
C SER A 353 1.64 10.66 -22.81
N ALA A 354 1.39 9.41 -23.20
CA ALA A 354 1.98 8.78 -24.37
C ALA A 354 0.87 8.35 -25.34
N ASN A 355 1.12 8.49 -26.64
CA ASN A 355 0.22 7.95 -27.66
C ASN A 355 0.29 6.43 -27.66
N THR A 356 -0.85 5.74 -27.74
CA THR A 356 -0.91 4.26 -27.82
C THR A 356 -0.72 3.74 -29.24
N MET A 357 -1.02 4.58 -30.24
CA MET A 357 -0.93 4.28 -31.67
C MET A 357 0.08 5.23 -32.35
N GLY A 358 0.90 4.71 -33.26
CA GLY A 358 1.95 5.46 -33.96
C GLY A 358 3.29 5.46 -33.23
N GLY A 359 4.15 6.44 -33.54
CA GLY A 359 5.39 6.66 -32.76
C GLY A 359 5.02 7.15 -31.37
N PHE A 360 5.46 6.45 -30.33
CA PHE A 360 5.21 6.70 -28.90
C PHE A 360 5.70 8.08 -28.43
N HIS A 361 5.07 9.14 -28.95
CA HIS A 361 5.39 10.50 -28.59
C HIS A 361 4.86 10.75 -27.18
N ARG A 362 5.80 11.03 -26.28
CA ARG A 362 5.55 11.30 -24.87
C ARG A 362 5.55 12.80 -24.64
N SER A 363 4.55 13.30 -23.92
CA SER A 363 4.50 14.67 -23.43
C SER A 363 4.26 14.69 -21.93
N CYS A 364 5.05 15.48 -21.20
CA CYS A 364 4.85 15.69 -19.78
C CYS A 364 3.67 16.64 -19.55
N LEU A 365 2.75 16.27 -18.66
CA LEU A 365 1.57 17.08 -18.33
C LEU A 365 1.80 17.99 -17.12
N THR A 366 2.68 17.57 -16.21
CA THR A 366 2.89 18.25 -14.92
C THR A 366 4.20 19.02 -14.80
N CYS A 367 5.15 18.82 -15.73
CA CYS A 367 6.51 19.38 -15.64
C CYS A 367 6.54 20.91 -15.51
N ASP A 368 5.62 21.60 -16.21
CA ASP A 368 5.54 23.07 -16.21
C ASP A 368 4.20 23.58 -15.62
N LEU A 369 3.41 22.69 -14.98
CA LEU A 369 2.05 23.02 -14.57
C LEU A 369 2.00 23.84 -13.27
N VAL A 370 2.78 23.44 -12.27
CA VAL A 370 2.82 24.08 -10.96
C VAL A 370 4.28 24.36 -10.60
N ALA A 371 4.62 25.64 -10.49
CA ALA A 371 5.94 26.04 -9.99
C ALA A 371 6.11 25.52 -8.55
N ASN A 372 7.28 24.96 -8.24
CA ASN A 372 7.64 24.42 -6.92
C ASN A 372 6.87 23.15 -6.49
N CYS A 373 6.46 22.31 -7.43
CA CYS A 373 5.99 20.96 -7.15
C CYS A 373 6.85 19.91 -7.88
N SER A 374 7.24 18.85 -7.17
CA SER A 374 8.25 17.86 -7.51
C SER A 374 7.77 16.39 -7.40
N PHE A 375 6.53 16.17 -6.99
CA PHE A 375 5.93 14.88 -6.77
C PHE A 375 4.43 14.98 -6.99
N PHE A 376 3.99 14.40 -8.09
CA PHE A 376 2.59 14.37 -8.48
C PHE A 376 2.02 12.96 -8.38
N THR A 377 0.83 12.85 -7.84
CA THR A 377 -0.03 11.68 -8.02
C THR A 377 -1.30 12.07 -8.77
N ALA A 378 -1.84 11.14 -9.56
CA ALA A 378 -3.01 11.39 -10.40
C ALA A 378 -4.07 10.30 -10.23
N LYS A 379 -5.34 10.73 -10.09
CA LYS A 379 -6.51 9.85 -10.15
C LYS A 379 -7.45 10.31 -11.25
N PHE A 380 -7.74 9.43 -12.20
CA PHE A 380 -8.60 9.75 -13.33
C PHE A 380 -10.06 9.40 -13.03
N SER A 381 -10.98 10.22 -13.54
CA SER A 381 -12.41 9.88 -13.59
C SER A 381 -12.65 8.56 -14.33
N PRO A 382 -13.75 7.84 -14.07
CA PRO A 382 -14.06 6.59 -14.77
C PRO A 382 -13.98 6.73 -16.30
N ASN A 383 -14.56 7.81 -16.85
CA ASN A 383 -14.60 8.13 -18.28
C ASN A 383 -13.38 8.93 -18.80
N LYS A 384 -12.35 9.17 -17.97
CA LYS A 384 -11.12 9.91 -18.34
C LYS A 384 -11.36 11.34 -18.85
N SER A 385 -12.51 11.94 -18.53
CA SER A 385 -12.85 13.31 -18.93
C SER A 385 -12.14 14.35 -18.07
N TYR A 386 -11.99 14.08 -16.77
CA TYR A 386 -11.21 14.85 -15.81
C TYR A 386 -10.29 13.93 -15.00
N PHE A 387 -9.32 14.55 -14.34
CA PHE A 387 -8.43 13.91 -13.40
C PHE A 387 -8.27 14.80 -12.17
N MET A 388 -7.84 14.20 -11.07
CA MET A 388 -7.41 14.85 -9.85
C MET A 388 -5.90 14.67 -9.77
N LEU A 389 -5.16 15.77 -9.85
CA LEU A 389 -3.74 15.76 -9.47
C LEU A 389 -3.63 15.99 -7.97
N ARG A 390 -2.54 15.54 -7.37
CA ARG A 390 -2.16 15.92 -6.01
C ARG A 390 -0.67 16.21 -6.05
N CYS A 391 -0.30 17.41 -5.63
CA CYS A 391 1.08 17.77 -5.36
C CYS A 391 1.39 17.38 -3.92
N GLU A 392 2.41 16.54 -3.72
CA GLU A 392 2.74 16.03 -2.39
C GLU A 392 3.85 16.82 -1.70
N ASP A 393 4.56 17.70 -2.41
CA ASP A 393 5.77 18.31 -1.86
C ASP A 393 5.53 19.55 -1.04
N LYS A 394 4.45 20.32 -1.22
CA LYS A 394 4.18 21.48 -0.34
C LYS A 394 2.72 21.75 -0.05
N LEU A 395 1.78 21.48 -0.95
CA LEU A 395 0.35 21.80 -0.78
C LEU A 395 -0.47 20.91 -1.72
N CYS A 396 -1.51 20.23 -1.24
CA CYS A 396 -2.32 19.30 -2.05
C CYS A 396 -3.28 20.02 -3.01
N PHE A 397 -2.80 20.54 -4.14
CA PHE A 397 -3.68 21.08 -5.19
C PHE A 397 -4.37 19.95 -5.94
N VAL A 398 -5.71 19.88 -5.92
CA VAL A 398 -6.47 19.04 -6.84
C VAL A 398 -6.97 19.85 -8.01
N PHE A 399 -6.48 19.53 -9.21
CA PHE A 399 -6.77 20.26 -10.44
C PHE A 399 -7.76 19.48 -11.32
N SER A 400 -9.03 19.86 -11.34
CA SER A 400 -9.99 19.42 -12.36
C SER A 400 -10.27 20.56 -13.32
N GLY A 401 -9.53 20.63 -14.42
CA GLY A 401 -9.77 21.62 -15.49
C GLY A 401 -9.89 23.07 -14.99
N PHE A 402 -8.92 23.51 -14.16
CA PHE A 402 -8.75 24.84 -13.54
C PHE A 402 -9.36 25.09 -12.15
N ILE A 403 -10.01 24.13 -11.50
CA ILE A 403 -10.55 24.31 -10.14
C ILE A 403 -9.53 23.79 -9.11
N LEU A 404 -9.26 24.59 -8.08
CA LEU A 404 -8.48 24.24 -6.88
C LEU A 404 -9.41 23.69 -5.79
N LEU A 405 -9.23 22.42 -5.37
CA LEU A 405 -10.07 21.84 -4.30
C LEU A 405 -9.54 22.07 -2.88
N GLU A 406 -8.22 22.04 -2.68
CA GLU A 406 -7.58 22.15 -1.36
C GLU A 406 -6.23 22.84 -1.52
N ASP A 407 -5.90 23.77 -0.64
CA ASP A 407 -4.69 24.57 -0.72
C ASP A 407 -3.97 24.68 0.63
N ASN A 408 -4.36 23.89 1.64
CA ASN A 408 -3.73 23.75 2.94
C ASN A 408 -3.27 25.10 3.57
N GLN A 409 -4.06 26.16 3.41
CA GLN A 409 -3.67 27.51 3.82
C GLN A 409 -3.26 27.57 5.30
N ILE A 410 -3.99 26.89 6.18
CA ILE A 410 -3.71 26.82 7.62
C ILE A 410 -2.31 26.24 7.90
N LEU A 411 -1.94 25.16 7.20
CA LEU A 411 -0.62 24.55 7.34
C LEU A 411 0.47 25.49 6.82
N LYS A 412 0.23 26.15 5.69
CA LYS A 412 1.16 27.12 5.11
C LYS A 412 1.47 28.27 6.08
N GLU A 413 0.43 28.90 6.62
CA GLU A 413 0.56 29.97 7.62
C GLU A 413 1.29 29.48 8.89
N ALA A 414 1.00 28.25 9.34
CA ALA A 414 1.68 27.68 10.49
C ALA A 414 3.18 27.44 10.27
N LEU A 415 3.59 27.13 9.03
CA LEU A 415 4.99 26.87 8.67
C LEU A 415 5.79 28.14 8.39
N GLU A 416 5.15 29.23 7.97
CA GLU A 416 5.82 30.52 7.72
C GLU A 416 6.53 31.08 8.95
N VAL A 417 6.02 30.78 10.16
CA VAL A 417 6.61 31.22 11.43
C VAL A 417 7.68 30.23 11.95
N LYS A 418 7.92 29.12 11.26
CA LYS A 418 8.87 28.06 11.66
C LYS A 418 10.14 28.10 10.81
N ARG A 419 11.27 27.77 11.43
CA ARG A 419 12.54 27.59 10.72
C ARG A 419 12.63 26.16 10.19
N LEU A 420 12.23 25.96 8.94
CA LEU A 420 12.34 24.65 8.29
C LEU A 420 13.79 24.35 7.88
N PRO A 421 14.23 23.09 7.96
CA PRO A 421 15.56 22.70 7.49
C PRO A 421 15.67 22.85 5.97
N LEU A 422 16.90 23.10 5.51
CA LEU A 422 17.22 23.12 4.08
C LEU A 422 17.63 21.71 3.64
N THR A 423 16.88 21.16 2.68
CA THR A 423 17.21 19.86 2.08
C THR A 423 18.18 20.04 0.91
N LYS A 424 19.23 19.21 0.86
CA LYS A 424 20.18 19.17 -0.26
C LYS A 424 20.35 17.75 -0.75
N PHE A 425 20.20 17.55 -2.05
CA PHE A 425 20.38 16.26 -2.70
C PHE A 425 21.77 16.17 -3.33
N GLN A 426 22.41 15.02 -3.18
CA GLN A 426 23.72 14.74 -3.78
C GLN A 426 23.83 13.27 -4.15
N THR A 427 24.35 12.99 -5.33
CA THR A 427 24.72 11.63 -5.75
C THR A 427 26.16 11.35 -5.33
N ILE A 428 26.36 10.24 -4.62
CA ILE A 428 27.69 9.79 -4.18
C ILE A 428 28.14 8.66 -5.11
N PRO A 429 29.19 8.85 -5.94
CA PRO A 429 29.79 7.74 -6.66
C PRO A 429 30.43 6.76 -5.65
N GLY A 430 30.35 5.45 -5.91
CA GLY A 430 30.64 4.38 -4.96
C GLY A 430 32.06 4.27 -4.39
N GLU A 431 32.93 5.28 -4.55
CA GLU A 431 34.23 5.36 -3.87
C GLU A 431 34.48 6.75 -3.29
N GLY A 432 34.72 6.80 -1.97
CA GLY A 432 35.36 7.92 -1.26
C GLY A 432 34.56 9.21 -1.22
N TYR A 433 33.62 9.33 -0.27
CA TYR A 433 33.04 10.61 0.12
C TYR A 433 33.48 10.99 1.54
N GLU A 434 34.24 12.08 1.65
CA GLU A 434 34.48 12.73 2.93
C GLU A 434 33.28 13.61 3.26
N LEU A 435 32.54 13.25 4.31
CA LEU A 435 31.49 14.08 4.88
C LEU A 435 32.09 15.45 5.25
N PRO A 436 31.36 16.56 5.05
CA PRO A 436 31.89 17.88 5.34
C PRO A 436 32.30 17.98 6.81
N HIS A 437 33.63 18.00 7.04
CA HIS A 437 34.26 18.29 8.32
C HIS A 437 33.94 19.73 8.74
N ARG A 438 32.78 19.92 9.34
CA ARG A 438 32.51 21.03 10.24
C ARG A 438 31.86 20.48 11.49
N SER A 439 32.11 21.14 12.60
CA SER A 439 31.71 20.84 13.98
C SER A 439 30.18 20.78 14.17
N VAL A 440 29.50 19.91 13.44
CA VAL A 440 28.05 19.77 13.37
C VAL A 440 27.73 18.30 13.61
N SER A 441 26.85 18.02 14.57
CA SER A 441 26.35 16.67 14.81
C SER A 441 25.64 16.17 13.56
N LEU A 442 26.11 15.05 13.01
CA LEU A 442 25.52 14.39 11.85
C LEU A 442 24.76 13.16 12.33
N LEU A 443 23.49 13.06 11.96
CA LEU A 443 22.71 11.84 12.09
C LEU A 443 22.65 11.17 10.72
N LEU A 444 23.31 10.02 10.59
CA LEU A 444 23.11 9.11 9.47
C LEU A 444 21.86 8.27 9.77
N PHE A 445 20.83 8.48 8.96
CA PHE A 445 19.62 7.68 8.98
C PHE A 445 19.66 6.79 7.73
N PRO A 446 20.04 5.51 7.84
CA PRO A 446 19.98 4.61 6.69
C PRO A 446 18.54 4.55 6.17
N SER A 447 18.38 4.26 4.88
CA SER A 447 17.09 4.00 4.24
C SER A 447 16.24 3.05 5.10
N ASP A 448 14.92 3.08 4.94
CA ASP A 448 13.95 2.24 5.69
C ASP A 448 14.24 0.71 5.67
N GLY A 449 15.23 0.28 4.88
CA GLY A 449 15.79 -1.08 4.82
C GLY A 449 14.86 -2.05 4.10
N THR A 450 13.78 -1.56 3.49
CA THR A 450 12.81 -2.39 2.76
C THR A 450 13.29 -2.52 1.31
N PRO A 451 13.66 -3.73 0.83
CA PRO A 451 14.06 -3.89 -0.56
C PRO A 451 12.97 -3.40 -1.52
N GLY A 452 13.34 -2.56 -2.49
CA GLY A 452 12.43 -1.93 -3.44
C GLY A 452 11.78 -0.63 -2.95
N SER A 453 12.05 -0.16 -1.73
CA SER A 453 11.60 1.15 -1.24
C SER A 453 12.52 2.28 -1.70
N GLN A 454 12.03 3.52 -1.60
CA GLN A 454 12.84 4.71 -1.87
C GLN A 454 12.72 5.65 -0.67
N SER A 455 13.83 5.83 0.06
CA SER A 455 13.86 6.75 1.21
C SER A 455 14.28 8.17 0.78
N VAL A 456 15.18 8.31 -0.20
CA VAL A 456 15.59 9.63 -0.71
C VAL A 456 14.56 10.13 -1.72
N THR A 457 13.64 10.96 -1.24
CA THR A 457 12.53 11.56 -2.00
C THR A 457 12.35 13.04 -1.64
N ASP A 458 11.73 13.82 -2.53
CA ASP A 458 11.32 15.22 -2.24
C ASP A 458 9.93 15.30 -1.61
N HIS A 459 9.27 14.15 -1.43
CA HIS A 459 7.95 14.08 -0.83
C HIS A 459 7.97 14.79 0.53
N PHE A 460 7.06 15.73 0.72
CA PHE A 460 7.05 16.51 1.96
C PHE A 460 6.53 15.70 3.13
N GLN A 461 7.38 15.62 4.14
CA GLN A 461 7.09 14.97 5.40
C GLN A 461 7.57 15.87 6.51
N LEU A 462 6.72 16.06 7.51
CA LEU A 462 7.10 16.68 8.78
C LEU A 462 7.12 15.57 9.82
N ASP A 463 8.30 15.31 10.34
CA ASP A 463 8.56 14.23 11.27
C ASP A 463 9.50 14.70 12.39
N TRP A 464 9.94 13.76 13.22
CA TRP A 464 10.87 14.05 14.31
C TRP A 464 12.25 14.47 13.79
N THR A 465 12.68 14.02 12.60
CA THR A 465 13.97 14.41 12.00
C THR A 465 13.96 15.88 11.57
N THR A 466 12.83 16.37 11.10
CA THR A 466 12.59 17.80 10.82
C THR A 466 12.70 18.64 12.09
N ALA A 467 12.06 18.20 13.18
CA ALA A 467 12.12 18.87 14.47
C ALA A 467 13.55 18.89 15.05
N LEU A 468 14.27 17.77 14.92
CA LEU A 468 15.67 17.64 15.34
C LEU A 468 16.57 18.61 14.57
N SER A 469 16.45 18.65 13.24
CA SER A 469 17.24 19.55 12.40
C SER A 469 16.97 21.03 12.71
N SER A 470 15.70 21.37 12.91
CA SER A 470 15.24 22.74 13.19
C SER A 470 15.64 23.24 14.59
N SER A 471 15.50 22.40 15.62
CA SER A 471 15.65 22.80 17.03
C SER A 471 17.02 22.52 17.62
N ALA A 472 17.65 21.40 17.23
CA ALA A 472 18.94 20.96 17.77
C ALA A 472 20.12 21.25 16.81
N GLY A 473 19.85 21.72 15.59
CA GLY A 473 20.89 22.05 14.60
C GLY A 473 21.66 20.82 14.08
N VAL A 474 21.06 19.63 14.20
CA VAL A 474 21.62 18.37 13.69
C VAL A 474 21.40 18.29 12.18
N VAL A 475 22.40 17.82 11.44
CA VAL A 475 22.23 17.51 10.01
C VAL A 475 21.76 16.07 9.89
N VAL A 476 20.61 15.85 9.24
CA VAL A 476 20.08 14.51 8.97
C VAL A 476 20.43 14.14 7.53
N ALA A 477 21.05 12.98 7.35
CA ALA A 477 21.40 12.44 6.05
C ALA A 477 20.66 11.10 5.81
N GLN A 478 19.99 10.99 4.67
CA GLN A 478 19.36 9.76 4.18
C GLN A 478 20.13 9.25 2.96
N LEU A 479 20.28 7.93 2.85
CA LEU A 479 21.02 7.28 1.77
C LEU A 479 20.22 6.10 1.22
N ASP A 480 19.96 6.12 -0.09
CA ASP A 480 19.45 4.95 -0.82
C ASP A 480 20.63 4.17 -1.40
N GLY A 481 20.84 2.95 -0.90
CA GLY A 481 21.87 2.02 -1.37
C GLY A 481 21.41 1.10 -2.51
N ARG A 482 22.11 -0.03 -2.67
CA ARG A 482 21.64 -1.13 -3.54
C ARG A 482 20.35 -1.72 -2.96
N GLY A 483 19.45 -2.20 -3.82
CA GLY A 483 18.11 -2.64 -3.39
C GLY A 483 17.06 -1.52 -3.36
N GLY A 484 17.45 -0.24 -3.46
CA GLY A 484 16.50 0.87 -3.56
C GLY A 484 15.60 0.80 -4.80
N GLY A 485 14.32 1.12 -4.60
CA GLY A 485 13.29 1.20 -5.64
C GLY A 485 13.49 2.37 -6.60
N ASN A 486 12.77 2.32 -7.72
CA ASN A 486 12.77 3.36 -8.77
C ASN A 486 14.14 3.70 -9.39
N ARG A 487 15.16 2.85 -9.19
CA ARG A 487 16.51 2.98 -9.76
C ARG A 487 16.97 1.66 -10.38
N ALA A 488 16.36 1.32 -11.51
CA ALA A 488 16.56 0.09 -12.29
C ALA A 488 16.09 -1.21 -11.63
N ALA A 489 15.41 -2.05 -12.41
CA ALA A 489 14.86 -3.33 -11.99
C ALA A 489 15.97 -4.30 -11.52
N ALA A 490 17.11 -4.30 -12.21
CA ALA A 490 18.22 -5.20 -11.89
C ALA A 490 18.82 -5.01 -10.49
N PHE A 491 18.75 -3.79 -9.92
CA PHE A 491 19.29 -3.49 -8.59
C PHE A 491 18.33 -3.84 -7.45
N SER A 492 17.04 -3.98 -7.75
CA SER A 492 15.98 -4.21 -6.77
C SER A 492 15.48 -5.66 -6.80
N GLU A 493 15.34 -6.28 -7.97
CA GLU A 493 14.75 -7.64 -8.11
C GLU A 493 15.69 -8.78 -7.73
N ARG A 494 17.00 -8.52 -7.68
CA ARG A 494 18.04 -9.56 -7.46
C ARG A 494 18.90 -9.31 -6.24
N TYR A 495 18.47 -8.42 -5.33
CA TYR A 495 19.28 -8.01 -4.19
C TYR A 495 19.59 -9.16 -3.22
N LEU A 496 18.62 -10.04 -2.93
CA LEU A 496 18.76 -11.12 -1.93
C LEU A 496 19.00 -12.52 -2.51
N GLY A 497 19.00 -12.69 -3.84
CA GLY A 497 19.08 -14.02 -4.47
C GLY A 497 17.89 -14.92 -4.13
N LEU A 498 18.01 -16.23 -4.41
CA LEU A 498 17.01 -17.22 -3.98
C LEU A 498 17.26 -17.62 -2.52
N PRO A 499 16.22 -17.92 -1.72
CA PRO A 499 16.39 -18.38 -0.35
C PRO A 499 17.25 -19.65 -0.31
N SER A 500 18.42 -19.53 0.32
CA SER A 500 19.35 -20.61 0.60
C SER A 500 18.94 -21.31 1.90
N LYS A 501 19.13 -22.63 1.98
CA LYS A 501 18.91 -23.41 3.22
C LYS A 501 20.02 -23.22 4.25
N GLU A 502 21.07 -22.47 3.94
CA GLU A 502 22.20 -22.25 4.83
C GLU A 502 21.95 -21.04 5.74
N GLU A 503 21.83 -21.29 7.05
CA GLU A 503 21.72 -20.26 8.10
C GLU A 503 22.93 -19.30 8.14
N SER A 504 24.05 -19.68 7.51
CA SER A 504 25.31 -18.92 7.48
C SER A 504 25.21 -17.54 6.80
N LEU A 505 24.25 -17.34 5.89
CA LEU A 505 23.98 -16.03 5.27
C LEU A 505 23.31 -15.02 6.23
N TYR A 506 22.74 -15.50 7.34
CA TYR A 506 22.09 -14.67 8.37
C TYR A 506 23.03 -14.34 9.56
N ALA A 507 24.33 -14.61 9.42
CA ALA A 507 25.30 -14.35 10.47
C ALA A 507 25.50 -12.83 10.70
N VAL A 508 25.39 -12.45 11.97
CA VAL A 508 25.23 -11.08 12.46
C VAL A 508 26.54 -10.28 12.45
N SER A 509 26.46 -9.02 12.04
CA SER A 509 27.50 -8.01 12.28
C SER A 509 27.46 -7.50 13.73
N VAL A 510 28.61 -7.49 14.39
CA VAL A 510 28.77 -6.96 15.75
C VAL A 510 28.78 -5.43 15.68
N ALA A 511 27.82 -4.78 16.32
CA ALA A 511 27.80 -3.32 16.45
C ALA A 511 28.80 -2.90 17.54
N THR A 512 29.73 -2.01 17.20
CA THR A 512 30.65 -1.38 18.14
C THR A 512 30.13 0.02 18.47
N GLY A 513 29.38 0.18 19.56
CA GLY A 513 28.86 1.48 19.98
C GLY A 513 27.75 1.42 21.02
N PRO A 514 27.35 2.57 21.59
CA PRO A 514 26.23 2.69 22.51
C PRO A 514 24.90 2.37 21.80
N LEU A 515 24.27 1.26 22.19
CA LEU A 515 23.07 0.76 21.50
C LEU A 515 21.78 1.13 22.25
N VAL A 516 20.84 1.77 21.55
CA VAL A 516 19.47 2.03 22.05
C VAL A 516 18.48 1.19 21.23
N ILE A 517 17.77 0.29 21.91
CA ILE A 517 16.74 -0.57 21.30
C ILE A 517 15.37 -0.05 21.72
N ILE A 518 14.52 0.26 20.74
CA ILE A 518 13.12 0.61 20.96
C ILE A 518 12.26 -0.52 20.42
N SER A 519 11.33 -1.02 21.22
CA SER A 519 10.47 -2.14 20.82
C SER A 519 9.04 -1.96 21.32
N PHE A 520 8.09 -2.62 20.66
CA PHE A 520 6.66 -2.52 20.92
C PHE A 520 6.11 -3.91 21.17
N SER A 521 5.45 -4.13 22.32
CA SER A 521 5.14 -5.49 22.76
C SER A 521 4.01 -6.16 21.98
N LEU A 522 3.09 -5.38 21.39
CA LEU A 522 2.01 -5.87 20.52
C LEU A 522 2.34 -5.72 19.02
N ALA A 523 3.61 -5.54 18.64
CA ALA A 523 3.98 -5.47 17.23
C ALA A 523 3.72 -6.80 16.51
N ALA A 524 2.78 -6.77 15.55
CA ALA A 524 2.37 -7.94 14.76
C ALA A 524 3.20 -8.16 13.48
N LYS A 525 4.02 -7.18 13.06
CA LYS A 525 4.92 -7.27 11.89
C LYS A 525 6.34 -7.65 12.23
N VAL A 526 6.96 -6.86 13.10
CA VAL A 526 8.24 -7.20 13.71
C VAL A 526 7.98 -7.60 15.15
N HIS A 527 7.85 -8.89 15.41
CA HIS A 527 7.53 -9.38 16.75
C HIS A 527 8.58 -8.97 17.77
N PHE A 528 8.13 -8.74 19.01
CA PHE A 528 9.01 -8.51 20.15
C PHE A 528 10.06 -9.62 20.33
N GLN A 529 9.79 -10.83 19.84
CA GLN A 529 10.75 -11.94 19.77
C GLN A 529 12.10 -11.53 19.15
N HIS A 530 12.11 -10.72 18.08
CA HIS A 530 13.34 -10.26 17.45
C HIS A 530 14.21 -9.45 18.42
N SER A 531 13.59 -8.52 19.15
CA SER A 531 14.29 -7.74 20.18
C SER A 531 14.74 -8.64 21.33
N ALA A 532 13.91 -9.59 21.76
CA ALA A 532 14.25 -10.51 22.85
C ALA A 532 15.45 -11.41 22.52
N GLU A 533 15.51 -11.97 21.30
CA GLU A 533 16.66 -12.76 20.84
C GLU A 533 17.93 -11.91 20.73
N LEU A 534 17.83 -10.69 20.18
CA LEU A 534 18.96 -9.76 20.12
C LEU A 534 19.48 -9.44 21.52
N LEU A 535 18.60 -9.11 22.47
CA LEU A 535 18.95 -8.84 23.86
C LEU A 535 19.64 -10.04 24.51
N HIS A 536 19.16 -11.25 24.27
CA HIS A 536 19.79 -12.47 24.77
C HIS A 536 21.24 -12.59 24.28
N HIS A 537 21.49 -12.36 22.99
CA HIS A 537 22.85 -12.39 22.44
C HIS A 537 23.74 -11.25 22.95
N LEU A 538 23.20 -10.04 23.13
CA LEU A 538 23.94 -8.91 23.70
C LEU A 538 24.40 -9.18 25.14
N ILE A 539 23.55 -9.84 25.94
CA ILE A 539 23.89 -10.26 27.29
C ILE A 539 25.02 -11.30 27.26
N LEU A 540 24.98 -12.27 26.34
CA LEU A 540 26.02 -13.30 26.21
C LEU A 540 27.40 -12.74 25.84
N VAL A 541 27.44 -11.61 25.13
CA VAL A 541 28.70 -10.92 24.76
C VAL A 541 29.04 -9.75 25.69
N GLU A 542 28.30 -9.59 26.80
CA GLU A 542 28.48 -8.53 27.79
C GLU A 542 28.46 -7.11 27.17
N ALA A 543 27.67 -6.91 26.11
CA ALA A 543 27.54 -5.62 25.45
C ALA A 543 26.58 -4.70 26.22
N ASN A 544 26.96 -3.42 26.35
CA ASN A 544 26.11 -2.41 26.94
C ASN A 544 24.99 -2.00 25.97
N TYR A 545 23.75 -1.99 26.45
CA TYR A 545 22.59 -1.52 25.69
C TYR A 545 21.59 -0.78 26.60
N THR A 546 20.77 0.06 25.98
CA THR A 546 19.59 0.67 26.59
C THR A 546 18.34 0.15 25.88
N LEU A 547 17.35 -0.31 26.64
CA LEU A 547 16.08 -0.79 26.09
C LEU A 547 14.93 0.13 26.52
N GLN A 548 14.08 0.47 25.57
CA GLN A 548 12.80 1.13 25.81
C GLN A 548 11.68 0.33 25.17
N VAL A 549 10.76 -0.18 26.00
CA VAL A 549 9.59 -0.93 25.53
C VAL A 549 8.35 -0.08 25.71
N TYR A 550 7.48 -0.10 24.70
CA TYR A 550 6.11 0.41 24.79
C TYR A 550 5.16 -0.77 24.99
N PRO A 551 4.64 -0.97 26.21
CA PRO A 551 3.70 -2.04 26.50
C PRO A 551 2.40 -1.82 25.75
N ASP A 552 1.88 -2.89 25.17
CA ASP A 552 0.60 -2.95 24.48
C ASP A 552 0.44 -1.97 23.29
N GLU A 553 1.55 -1.60 22.67
CA GLU A 553 1.56 -0.83 21.43
C GLU A 553 1.97 -1.72 20.24
N GLY A 554 1.41 -1.42 19.07
CA GLY A 554 1.73 -2.09 17.80
C GLY A 554 2.96 -1.51 17.11
N HIS A 555 3.28 -2.04 15.93
CA HIS A 555 4.38 -1.54 15.07
C HIS A 555 4.16 -0.07 14.67
N ALA A 556 2.90 0.32 14.45
CA ALA A 556 2.46 1.70 14.47
C ALA A 556 1.86 2.02 15.85
N LEU A 557 2.44 3.01 16.53
CA LEU A 557 1.94 3.48 17.83
C LEU A 557 0.52 4.07 17.68
N GLN A 558 -0.43 3.51 18.42
CA GLN A 558 -1.83 3.94 18.38
C GLN A 558 -2.08 5.14 19.31
N SER A 559 -1.45 5.14 20.48
CA SER A 559 -1.59 6.22 21.44
C SER A 559 -0.79 7.44 21.01
N GLU A 560 -1.49 8.58 20.91
CA GLU A 560 -0.85 9.87 20.66
C GLU A 560 0.20 10.22 21.73
N ARG A 561 -0.04 9.81 22.99
CA ARG A 561 0.94 10.01 24.07
C ARG A 561 2.19 9.16 23.88
N SER A 562 2.03 7.91 23.46
CA SER A 562 3.16 7.02 23.16
C SER A 562 3.97 7.57 21.98
N ARG A 563 3.31 8.08 20.94
CA ARG A 563 3.94 8.75 19.80
C ARG A 563 4.75 9.97 20.23
N GLN A 564 4.14 10.87 21.01
CA GLN A 564 4.82 12.06 21.52
C GLN A 564 6.00 11.68 22.43
N HIS A 565 5.83 10.69 23.30
CA HIS A 565 6.90 10.18 24.15
C HIS A 565 8.06 9.63 23.32
N LEU A 566 7.79 8.82 22.29
CA LEU A 566 8.81 8.30 21.38
C LEU A 566 9.59 9.42 20.70
N GLN A 567 8.88 10.41 20.16
CA GLN A 567 9.51 11.58 19.53
C GLN A 567 10.37 12.36 20.54
N HIS A 568 9.92 12.51 21.78
CA HIS A 568 10.70 13.14 22.85
C HIS A 568 11.95 12.32 23.21
N THR A 569 11.86 10.99 23.26
CA THR A 569 13.02 10.14 23.50
C THR A 569 14.04 10.28 22.38
N LEU A 570 13.62 10.17 21.12
CA LEU A 570 14.49 10.31 19.94
C LEU A 570 15.14 11.71 19.88
N HIS A 571 14.43 12.75 20.30
CA HIS A 571 14.97 14.11 20.38
C HIS A 571 16.01 14.26 21.50
N ARG A 572 15.74 13.71 22.69
CA ARG A 572 16.65 13.79 23.85
C ARG A 572 17.92 12.97 23.68
N SER A 573 17.82 11.78 23.09
CA SER A 573 18.97 10.89 22.92
C SER A 573 20.08 11.51 22.06
N GLN A 574 19.75 12.49 21.21
CA GLN A 574 20.72 13.19 20.36
C GLN A 574 21.25 14.51 20.94
N LEU A 575 20.62 15.03 22.00
CA LEU A 575 21.05 16.26 22.69
C LEU A 575 22.08 15.99 23.81
N CYS A 576 22.39 14.73 24.11
CA CYS A 576 23.49 14.32 25.01
C CYS A 576 24.65 13.68 24.23
N PRO A 577 25.50 14.46 23.55
CA PRO A 577 26.62 13.94 22.76
C PRO A 577 27.80 13.40 23.61
N ARG A 578 27.66 13.24 24.93
CA ARG A 578 28.75 12.68 25.75
C ARG A 578 28.85 11.15 25.66
N ASP A 579 27.82 10.45 25.18
CA ASP A 579 27.78 8.98 25.23
C ASP A 579 27.13 8.31 24.00
N LEU A 580 26.91 9.01 22.87
CA LEU A 580 26.22 8.44 21.70
C LEU A 580 26.84 8.92 20.39
N ASP A 581 27.88 8.20 19.93
CA ASP A 581 28.47 8.41 18.60
C ASP A 581 27.75 7.64 17.46
N GLU A 582 26.76 6.79 17.74
CA GLU A 582 25.97 6.15 16.68
C GLU A 582 24.60 5.68 17.21
N LEU A 583 23.50 6.13 16.60
CA LEU A 583 22.14 5.70 16.92
C LEU A 583 21.61 4.89 15.73
N ILE A 584 21.83 3.57 15.78
CA ILE A 584 21.36 2.66 14.73
C ILE A 584 19.89 2.29 15.03
N LEU A 585 18.95 2.95 14.37
CA LEU A 585 17.57 2.47 14.25
C LEU A 585 17.55 1.34 13.20
N LYS A 586 17.76 0.09 13.65
CA LYS A 586 17.60 -1.08 12.77
C LYS A 586 16.12 -1.38 12.57
N SER A 587 15.61 -1.20 11.35
CA SER A 587 14.56 -2.09 10.84
C SER A 587 15.22 -3.45 10.55
N PRO A 588 14.69 -4.57 11.05
CA PRO A 588 15.28 -5.88 10.80
C PRO A 588 14.84 -6.36 9.42
N SER A 589 15.47 -5.84 8.37
CA SER A 589 15.36 -6.42 7.02
C SER A 589 16.65 -6.37 6.20
N ASP A 590 17.74 -5.76 6.68
CA ASP A 590 19.03 -5.80 5.99
C ASP A 590 20.03 -6.77 6.63
N PRO A 591 20.46 -7.82 5.89
CA PRO A 591 21.81 -8.32 5.96
C PRO A 591 22.67 -7.67 4.85
N LEU A 592 23.84 -7.19 5.27
CA LEU A 592 25.08 -6.95 4.50
C LEU A 592 25.33 -5.56 3.89
N HIS A 593 26.39 -4.97 4.47
CA HIS A 593 27.31 -3.91 4.05
C HIS A 593 26.92 -2.45 4.24
#